data_AF-A0A1E7HF65-F1
#
_entry.id   AF-A0A1E7HF65-F1
#
_cell.length_a   1.000
_cell.length_b   1.000
_cell.length_c   1.000
_cell.angle_alpha   90.00
_cell.angle_beta   90.00
_cell.angle_gamma   90.00
#
_symmetry.space_group_name_H-M   'P 1'
#
loop_
_entity.id
_entity.type
_entity.pdbx_description
1 polymer ?
#
loop_
_entity_poly.entity_id
_entity_poly.type
_entity_poly.pdbx_seq_one_letter_code
_entity_poly.pdbx_strand_id
1 'polypeptide(L)'
;MDIKLTMFLPSLAEVPSKELEALKERAIKSGFDFIDFWSIDFDWHEGKPFEHHWQDYRTRKDRSLKTVSNFGYDKYPKAGSYTACVKVIDVFGCDTSITVDISI
;
A
#
# COMPACT_ATOMS: atom_id res chain seq x y z
N MET A 1 -5.94 -6.72 14.29
CA MET A 1 -6.21 -5.55 13.42
C MET A 1 -5.73 -5.86 12.02
N ASP A 2 -6.50 -5.46 11.01
CA ASP A 2 -6.11 -5.55 9.60
C ASP A 2 -6.39 -4.22 8.89
N ILE A 3 -5.61 -3.91 7.84
CA ILE A 3 -5.76 -2.71 7.02
C ILE A 3 -6.21 -3.12 5.61
N LYS A 4 -7.12 -2.33 5.04
CA LYS A 4 -7.66 -2.52 3.69
C LYS A 4 -7.29 -1.35 2.78
N LEU A 5 -6.75 -1.66 1.61
CA LEU A 5 -6.64 -0.70 0.51
C LEU A 5 -8.03 -0.44 -0.08
N THR A 6 -8.41 0.84 -0.17
CA THR A 6 -9.71 1.28 -0.68
C THR A 6 -9.62 1.89 -2.07
N MET A 7 -8.52 2.58 -2.36
CA MET A 7 -8.23 3.20 -3.64
C MET A 7 -6.71 3.32 -3.81
N PHE A 8 -6.24 3.24 -5.05
CA PHE A 8 -4.86 3.52 -5.39
C PHE A 8 -4.79 4.23 -6.74
N LEU A 9 -3.95 5.25 -6.84
CA LEU A 9 -3.61 5.90 -8.10
C LEU A 9 -2.09 5.84 -8.22
N PRO A 10 -1.53 5.21 -9.27
CA PRO A 10 -0.09 5.12 -9.46
C PRO A 10 0.51 6.47 -9.80
N SER A 11 1.82 6.59 -9.61
CA SER A 11 2.55 7.71 -10.19
C SER A 11 2.57 7.55 -11.71
N LEU A 12 2.12 8.58 -12.43
CA LEU A 12 2.16 8.61 -13.90
C LEU A 12 3.16 9.64 -14.42
N ALA A 13 4.07 10.11 -13.56
CA ALA A 13 5.03 11.17 -13.90
C ALA A 13 6.01 10.74 -15.01
N GLU A 14 6.39 9.47 -15.06
CA GLU A 14 7.32 8.92 -16.05
C GLU A 14 6.62 8.43 -17.33
N VAL A 15 5.29 8.50 -17.38
CA VAL A 15 4.51 7.98 -18.51
C VAL A 15 4.54 8.96 -19.69
N PRO A 16 4.86 8.50 -20.91
CA PRO A 16 4.80 9.33 -22.11
C PRO A 16 3.42 9.95 -22.33
N SER A 17 3.36 11.22 -22.76
CA SER A 17 2.10 11.97 -22.90
C SER A 17 1.06 11.29 -23.82
N LYS A 18 1.50 10.47 -24.78
CA LYS A 18 0.60 9.75 -25.70
C LYS A 18 -0.25 8.68 -24.99
N GLU A 19 0.24 8.12 -23.89
CA GLU A 19 -0.40 7.02 -23.16
C GLU A 19 -1.01 7.49 -21.83
N LEU A 20 -0.71 8.73 -21.42
CA LEU A 20 -1.06 9.28 -20.12
C LEU A 20 -2.56 9.25 -19.83
N GLU A 21 -3.39 9.71 -20.76
CA GLU A 21 -4.84 9.78 -20.54
C GLU A 21 -5.47 8.38 -20.43
N ALA A 22 -5.05 7.44 -21.28
CA ALA A 22 -5.52 6.06 -21.20
C ALA A 22 -5.12 5.37 -19.88
N LEU A 23 -3.90 5.64 -19.37
CA LEU A 23 -3.46 5.10 -18.09
C LEU A 23 -4.17 5.77 -16.90
N LYS A 24 -4.47 7.07 -16.96
CA LYS A 24 -5.30 7.76 -15.95
C LYS A 24 -6.69 7.15 -15.85
N GLU A 25 -7.38 6.98 -16.99
CA GLU A 25 -8.70 6.35 -17.02
C GLU A 25 -8.67 4.93 -16.45
N ARG A 26 -7.65 4.14 -16.82
CA ARG A 26 -7.47 2.80 -16.28
C ARG A 26 -7.17 2.80 -14.78
N ALA A 27 -6.36 3.72 -14.28
CA ALA A 27 -6.05 3.85 -12.86
C ALA A 27 -7.29 4.17 -12.02
N ILE A 28 -8.19 5.02 -12.53
CA ILE A 28 -9.47 5.32 -11.87
C ILE A 28 -10.34 4.07 -11.79
N LYS A 29 -10.38 3.25 -12.85
CA LYS A 29 -11.22 2.05 -12.93
C LYS A 29 -10.64 0.85 -12.15
N SER A 30 -9.33 0.66 -12.22
CA SER A 30 -8.63 -0.56 -11.78
C SER A 30 -7.27 -0.25 -11.16
N GLY A 31 -7.20 0.74 -10.27
CA GLY A 31 -5.94 1.22 -9.69
C GLY A 31 -5.06 0.14 -9.05
N PHE A 32 -5.65 -0.85 -8.39
CA PHE A 32 -4.88 -1.94 -7.75
C PHE A 32 -4.11 -2.83 -8.74
N ASP A 33 -4.45 -2.82 -10.03
CA ASP A 33 -3.67 -3.51 -11.06
C ASP A 33 -2.27 -2.92 -11.24
N PHE A 34 -2.07 -1.69 -10.79
CA PHE A 34 -0.78 -1.01 -10.83
C PHE A 34 0.09 -1.26 -9.60
N ILE A 35 -0.39 -2.02 -8.61
CA ILE A 35 0.39 -2.34 -7.41
C ILE A 35 1.17 -3.64 -7.64
N ASP A 36 2.50 -3.56 -7.55
CA ASP A 36 3.38 -4.74 -7.56
C ASP A 36 3.71 -5.23 -6.15
N PHE A 37 3.87 -4.32 -5.19
CA PHE A 37 4.18 -4.63 -3.79
C PHE A 37 3.45 -3.67 -2.86
N TRP A 38 2.98 -4.17 -1.72
CA TRP A 38 2.62 -3.29 -0.61
C TRP A 38 2.90 -3.94 0.74
N SER A 39 3.09 -3.09 1.75
CA SER A 39 3.45 -3.51 3.09
C SER A 39 2.89 -2.55 4.14
N ILE A 40 2.72 -3.08 5.35
CA ILE A 40 2.23 -2.35 6.50
C ILE A 40 3.28 -2.45 7.60
N ASP A 41 3.61 -1.29 8.16
CA ASP A 41 4.23 -1.16 9.47
C ASP A 41 3.13 -0.77 10.48
N PHE A 42 2.79 -1.67 11.40
CA PHE A 42 1.72 -1.44 12.38
C PHE A 42 2.18 -0.62 13.59
N ASP A 43 3.48 -0.43 13.79
CA ASP A 43 4.07 0.31 14.92
C ASP A 43 5.02 1.41 14.40
N TRP A 44 4.50 2.18 13.45
CA TRP A 44 5.32 3.13 12.71
C TRP A 44 5.64 4.36 13.56
N HIS A 45 6.90 4.78 13.51
CA HIS A 45 7.39 5.98 14.16
C HIS A 45 8.25 6.81 13.22
N GLU A 46 8.05 8.13 13.24
CA GLU A 46 8.87 9.06 12.47
C GLU A 46 10.37 8.94 12.86
N GLY A 47 11.24 8.93 11.85
CA GLY A 47 12.69 8.79 12.04
C GLY A 47 13.17 7.39 12.42
N LYS A 48 12.29 6.39 12.50
CA LYS A 48 12.66 4.98 12.66
C LYS A 48 12.65 4.24 11.31
N PRO A 49 13.44 3.16 11.16
CA PRO A 49 13.33 2.27 10.00
C PRO A 49 11.90 1.73 9.88
N PHE A 50 11.43 1.60 8.64
CA PHE A 50 10.13 0.98 8.35
C PHE A 50 10.21 -0.53 8.58
N GLU A 51 9.32 -1.06 9.42
CA GLU A 51 9.23 -2.49 9.68
C GLU A 51 8.12 -3.14 8.85
N HIS A 52 8.50 -4.12 8.02
CA HIS A 52 7.58 -4.86 7.17
C HIS A 52 6.81 -5.93 7.96
N HIS A 53 5.98 -5.50 8.91
CA HIS A 53 5.18 -6.40 9.75
C HIS A 53 4.28 -7.33 8.91
N TRP A 54 3.69 -6.79 7.84
CA TRP A 54 2.96 -7.56 6.85
C TRP A 54 3.25 -7.04 5.45
N GLN A 55 3.25 -7.91 4.45
CA GLN A 55 3.44 -7.54 3.04
C GLN A 55 2.76 -8.53 2.10
N ASP A 56 2.40 -8.05 0.92
CA ASP A 56 1.97 -8.88 -0.20
C ASP A 56 2.47 -8.29 -1.52
N TYR A 57 2.73 -9.16 -2.50
CA TYR A 57 3.32 -8.77 -3.76
C TYR A 57 2.99 -9.72 -4.89
N ARG A 58 2.92 -9.17 -6.10
CA ARG A 58 2.70 -9.95 -7.31
C ARG A 58 4.00 -10.63 -7.72
N THR A 59 3.87 -11.84 -8.24
CA THR A 59 4.96 -12.56 -8.89
C THR A 59 4.62 -12.80 -10.36
N ARG A 60 5.61 -13.25 -11.15
CA ARG A 60 5.34 -13.65 -12.55
C ARG A 60 4.38 -14.82 -12.66
N LYS A 61 4.35 -15.71 -11.65
CA LYS A 61 3.50 -16.91 -11.62
C LYS A 61 2.13 -16.64 -11.04
N ASP A 62 2.09 -15.90 -9.95
CA ASP A 62 0.87 -15.48 -9.28
C ASP A 62 0.71 -13.97 -9.37
N ARG A 63 -0.25 -13.55 -10.18
CA ARG A 63 -0.60 -12.16 -10.38
C ARG A 63 -1.63 -11.69 -9.37
N SER A 64 -2.10 -12.50 -8.42
CA SER A 64 -3.05 -12.04 -7.41
C SER A 64 -2.40 -11.06 -6.43
N LEU A 65 -3.22 -10.20 -5.82
CA LEU A 65 -2.79 -9.29 -4.77
C LEU A 65 -3.93 -9.15 -3.77
N LYS A 66 -3.65 -9.40 -2.49
CA LYS A 66 -4.58 -9.13 -1.40
C LYS A 66 -4.72 -7.63 -1.23
N THR A 67 -5.95 -7.16 -1.15
CA THR A 67 -6.28 -5.76 -0.86
C THR A 67 -6.65 -5.53 0.61
N VAL A 68 -6.64 -6.60 1.40
CA VAL A 68 -6.84 -6.57 2.85
C VAL A 68 -5.71 -7.37 3.47
N SER A 69 -5.06 -6.84 4.49
CA SER A 69 -4.10 -7.61 5.27
C SER A 69 -4.79 -8.77 5.97
N ASN A 70 -4.01 -9.77 6.33
CA ASN A 70 -4.47 -10.92 7.12
C ASN A 70 -3.46 -11.25 8.23
N PHE A 71 -2.87 -10.20 8.81
CA PHE A 71 -1.86 -10.34 9.85
C PHE A 71 -2.52 -10.56 11.22
N GLY A 72 -3.70 -9.97 11.43
CA GLY A 72 -4.37 -10.05 12.72
C GLY A 72 -3.58 -9.36 13.84
N TYR A 73 -2.96 -8.19 13.56
CA TYR A 73 -2.06 -7.52 14.51
C TYR A 73 -2.75 -7.27 15.87
N ASP A 74 -2.17 -7.80 16.94
CA ASP A 74 -2.72 -7.80 18.31
C ASP A 74 -1.74 -7.29 19.36
N LYS A 75 -0.57 -6.79 18.95
CA LYS A 75 0.53 -6.39 19.85
C LYS A 75 0.40 -5.00 20.45
N TYR A 76 -0.72 -4.31 20.23
CA TYR A 76 -0.96 -3.00 20.85
C TYR A 76 -1.14 -3.16 22.37
N PRO A 77 -0.27 -2.54 23.20
CA PRO A 77 -0.20 -2.87 24.62
C PRO A 77 -1.41 -2.40 25.43
N LYS A 78 -2.07 -1.31 25.02
CA LYS A 78 -3.20 -0.69 25.73
C LYS A 78 -4.18 -0.03 24.74
N ALA A 79 -5.40 0.24 25.20
CA ALA A 79 -6.30 1.14 24.49
C ALA A 79 -5.64 2.51 24.30
N GLY A 80 -5.81 3.11 23.12
CA GLY A 80 -5.12 4.34 22.75
C GLY A 80 -5.01 4.55 21.25
N SER A 81 -4.31 5.62 20.89
CA SER A 81 -4.03 6.00 19.49
C SER A 81 -2.64 5.54 19.08
N TYR A 82 -2.58 4.89 17.93
CA TYR A 82 -1.36 4.39 17.30
C TYR A 82 -1.33 4.85 15.84
N THR A 83 -0.16 4.77 15.22
CA THR A 83 0.00 5.11 13.80
C THR A 83 0.61 3.91 13.10
N ALA A 84 -0.10 3.42 12.08
CA ALA A 84 0.48 2.51 11.11
C ALA A 84 0.95 3.30 9.89
N CYS A 85 1.87 2.73 9.13
CA CYS A 85 2.27 3.25 7.82
C CYS A 85 2.08 2.18 6.76
N VAL A 86 1.40 2.54 5.69
CA VAL A 86 1.20 1.70 4.52
C VAL A 86 2.15 2.19 3.43
N LYS A 87 2.95 1.28 2.88
CA LYS A 87 3.84 1.52 1.75
C LYS A 87 3.37 0.71 0.56
N VAL A 88 3.27 1.36 -0.60
CA VAL A 88 2.93 0.76 -1.89
C VAL A 88 4.05 1.05 -2.87
N ILE A 89 4.42 0.06 -3.68
CA ILE A 89 5.30 0.22 -4.83
C ILE A 89 4.50 -0.16 -6.07
N ASP A 90 4.41 0.76 -7.02
CA ASP A 90 3.70 0.53 -8.28
C ASP A 90 4.56 -0.14 -9.36
N VAL A 91 3.92 -0.51 -10.45
CA VAL A 91 4.54 -1.13 -11.63
C VAL A 91 5.57 -0.24 -12.34
N PHE A 92 5.60 1.06 -12.03
CA PHE A 92 6.60 2.00 -12.51
C PHE A 92 7.79 2.11 -11.54
N GLY A 93 7.76 1.40 -10.42
CA GLY A 93 8.79 1.42 -9.39
C GLY A 93 8.71 2.63 -8.46
N CYS A 94 7.65 3.44 -8.55
CA CYS A 94 7.44 4.57 -7.64
C CYS A 94 6.92 4.06 -6.30
N ASP A 95 7.50 4.55 -5.21
CA ASP A 95 7.03 4.28 -3.87
C ASP A 95 6.08 5.38 -3.37
N THR A 96 5.04 4.97 -2.65
CA THR A 96 4.08 5.86 -1.99
C THR A 96 3.83 5.34 -0.59
N SER A 97 3.94 6.22 0.39
CA SER A 97 3.65 5.91 1.79
C SER A 97 2.59 6.83 2.37
N ILE A 98 1.65 6.26 3.12
CA ILE A 98 0.65 6.99 3.89
C ILE A 98 0.61 6.49 5.32
N THR A 99 0.40 7.39 6.27
CA THR A 99 0.12 7.03 7.66
C THR A 99 -1.38 6.82 7.86
N VAL A 100 -1.72 5.91 8.75
CA VAL A 100 -3.09 5.55 9.11
C VAL A 100 -3.20 5.59 10.62
N ASP A 101 -4.11 6.41 11.13
CA ASP A 101 -4.41 6.46 12.55
C ASP A 101 -5.24 5.25 12.97
N ILE A 102 -4.81 4.63 14.06
CA ILE A 102 -5.42 3.44 14.63
C ILE A 102 -5.90 3.80 16.03
N SER A 103 -7.17 3.52 16.31
CA SER A 103 -7.75 3.67 17.65
C SER A 103 -8.22 2.30 18.14
N ILE A 104 -7.70 1.89 19.30
CA ILE A 104 -8.08 0.66 20.02
C ILE A 104 -8.74 1.01 21.34
#